data_AF-A0A527ZEW4-F1
#
_entry.id   AF-A0A527ZEW4-F1
#
_cell.length_a   1.000
_cell.length_b   1.000
_cell.length_c   1.000
_cell.angle_alpha   90.00
_cell.angle_beta   90.00
_cell.angle_gamma   90.00
#
_symmetry.space_group_name_H-M   'P 1'
#
loop_
_entity.id
_entity.type
_entity.pdbx_description
1 polymer ?
#
loop_
_entity_poly.entity_id
_entity_poly.type
_entity_poly.pdbx_seq_one_letter_code
_entity_poly.pdbx_strand_id
1 'polypeptide(L)'
;MNRSVHTIAAVVLMTAAAPSAVAQEAAQEIRIVLPEQPANLEPCGTIITNVGQILSQNVVESLTVIDPVTGQPQPKLATEWTSVDPTTWRIK
;
A
#
# COMPACT_ATOMS: atom_id res chain seq x y z
N MET A 1 22.39 7.53 53.49
CA MET A 1 22.99 6.81 52.35
C MET A 1 22.10 5.71 51.75
N ASN A 2 20.87 5.47 52.24
CA ASN A 2 20.02 4.38 51.72
C ASN A 2 18.98 4.80 50.68
N ARG A 3 18.54 6.06 50.62
CA ARG A 3 17.46 6.47 49.69
C ARG A 3 17.89 6.46 48.22
N SER A 4 19.12 6.89 47.93
CA SER A 4 19.64 6.96 46.55
C SER A 4 19.84 5.57 45.90
N VAL A 5 20.16 4.54 46.69
CA VAL A 5 20.35 3.17 46.18
C VAL A 5 19.01 2.56 45.73
N HIS A 6 17.91 2.86 46.44
CA HIS A 6 16.58 2.36 46.09
C HIS A 6 16.03 3.05 44.83
N THR A 7 16.36 4.33 44.62
CA THR A 7 15.95 5.07 43.41
C THR A 7 16.66 4.57 42.16
N ILE A 8 17.93 4.15 42.27
CA ILE A 8 18.69 3.61 41.14
C ILE A 8 18.18 2.20 40.77
N ALA A 9 17.86 1.36 41.76
CA ALA A 9 17.36 0.01 41.53
C ALA A 9 15.98 -0.01 40.81
N ALA A 10 15.11 0.97 41.11
CA ALA A 10 13.78 1.06 40.48
C ALA A 10 13.82 1.46 39.00
N VAL A 11 14.83 2.23 38.57
CA VAL A 11 14.96 2.68 37.17
C VAL A 11 15.51 1.56 36.27
N VAL A 12 16.39 0.71 36.78
CA VAL A 12 16.95 -0.43 36.02
C VAL A 12 15.88 -1.51 35.75
N LEU A 13 14.86 -1.64 36.60
CA LEU A 13 13.81 -2.64 36.43
C LEU A 13 12.74 -2.24 35.39
N MET A 14 12.60 -0.94 35.08
CA MET A 14 11.60 -0.46 34.10
C MET A 14 12.07 -0.54 32.64
N THR A 15 13.38 -0.63 32.37
CA THR A 15 13.90 -0.77 31.00
C THR A 15 13.90 -2.22 30.50
N ALA A 16 13.75 -3.20 31.40
CA ALA A 16 13.71 -4.62 31.04
C ALA A 16 12.32 -5.13 30.61
N ALA A 17 11.26 -4.34 30.81
CA ALA A 17 9.88 -4.70 30.48
C ALA A 17 9.38 -4.05 29.18
N ALA A 18 10.25 -3.39 28.41
CA ALA A 18 9.88 -2.98 27.07
C ALA A 18 9.60 -4.25 26.25
N PRO A 19 8.38 -4.47 25.74
CA PRO A 19 8.17 -5.55 24.80
C PRO A 19 9.15 -5.31 23.66
N SER A 20 10.00 -6.31 23.39
CA SER A 20 10.82 -6.33 22.21
C SER A 20 9.90 -6.04 21.03
N ALA A 21 10.02 -4.85 20.46
CA ALA A 21 9.45 -4.53 19.17
C ALA A 21 10.22 -5.39 18.17
N VAL A 22 9.85 -6.67 18.11
CA VAL A 22 10.18 -7.51 16.98
C VAL A 22 9.57 -6.77 15.80
N ALA A 23 10.43 -6.16 14.98
CA ALA A 23 10.04 -5.75 13.66
C ALA A 23 9.53 -7.04 13.01
N GLN A 24 8.21 -7.22 12.97
CA GLN A 24 7.60 -8.26 12.18
C GLN A 24 8.11 -7.95 10.77
N GLU A 25 9.04 -8.74 10.25
CA GLU A 25 9.37 -8.68 8.83
C GLU A 25 8.04 -8.87 8.12
N ALA A 26 7.48 -7.78 7.61
CA ALA A 26 6.32 -7.85 6.74
C ALA A 26 6.72 -8.84 5.66
N ALA A 27 5.95 -9.91 5.46
CA ALA A 27 6.24 -10.87 4.42
C ALA A 27 6.44 -10.10 3.09
N GLN A 28 7.69 -9.96 2.66
CA GLN A 28 8.04 -9.09 1.53
C GLN A 28 7.73 -9.77 0.19
N GLU A 29 7.54 -11.10 0.21
CA GLU A 29 7.24 -11.91 -0.96
C GLU A 29 5.81 -12.45 -0.89
N ILE A 30 5.08 -12.25 -1.99
CA ILE A 30 3.84 -12.95 -2.29
C ILE A 30 4.04 -13.78 -3.57
N ARG A 31 3.47 -14.98 -3.61
CA ARG A 31 3.49 -15.84 -4.80
C ARG A 31 2.08 -16.07 -5.31
N ILE A 32 1.81 -15.56 -6.51
CA ILE A 32 0.53 -15.72 -7.21
C ILE A 32 0.76 -16.67 -8.39
N VAL A 33 0.01 -17.78 -8.44
CA VAL A 33 0.10 -18.76 -9.53
C VAL A 33 -1.01 -18.48 -10.54
N LEU A 34 -0.63 -18.33 -11.81
CA LEU A 34 -1.55 -18.15 -12.93
C LEU A 34 -1.50 -19.39 -13.85
N PRO A 35 -2.61 -19.74 -14.53
CA PRO A 35 -2.69 -20.96 -15.34
C PRO A 35 -1.87 -20.90 -16.64
N GLU A 36 -1.48 -19.70 -17.08
CA GLU A 36 -0.74 -19.45 -18.30
C GLU A 36 0.13 -18.18 -18.21
N GLN A 37 1.04 -18.00 -19.17
CA GLN A 37 1.81 -16.77 -19.33
C GLN A 37 0.94 -15.65 -19.94
N PRO A 38 1.24 -14.36 -19.65
CA PRO A 38 0.55 -13.26 -20.32
C PRO A 38 0.88 -13.23 -21.81
N ALA A 39 -0.11 -12.85 -22.64
CA ALA A 39 0.08 -12.73 -24.08
C ALA A 39 1.03 -11.59 -24.47
N ASN A 40 1.06 -10.52 -23.68
CA ASN A 40 1.95 -9.37 -23.81
C ASN A 40 2.07 -8.61 -22.47
N LEU A 41 2.87 -7.55 -22.46
CA LEU A 41 3.07 -6.67 -21.29
C LEU A 41 2.77 -5.21 -21.64
N GLU A 42 1.82 -4.96 -22.55
CA GLU A 42 1.44 -3.59 -22.91
C GLU A 42 0.28 -3.08 -22.03
N PRO A 43 0.29 -1.81 -21.58
CA PRO A 43 -0.74 -1.30 -20.68
C PRO A 43 -2.15 -1.35 -21.27
N CYS A 44 -2.30 -1.18 -22.59
CA CYS A 44 -3.60 -1.29 -23.25
C CYS A 44 -4.21 -2.69 -23.19
N GLY A 45 -3.38 -3.73 -22.95
CA GLY A 45 -3.80 -5.13 -22.82
C GLY A 45 -4.41 -5.47 -21.47
N THR A 46 -4.45 -4.56 -20.49
CA THR A 46 -4.93 -4.83 -19.12
C THR A 46 -6.42 -5.18 -19.02
N ILE A 47 -7.18 -5.07 -20.12
CA ILE A 47 -8.56 -5.55 -20.20
C ILE A 47 -8.66 -7.08 -20.26
N ILE A 48 -7.57 -7.77 -20.63
CA ILE A 48 -7.49 -9.23 -20.70
C ILE A 48 -7.04 -9.76 -19.35
N THR A 49 -7.77 -10.72 -18.77
CA THR A 49 -7.54 -11.19 -17.39
C THR A 49 -6.09 -11.61 -17.12
N ASN A 50 -5.48 -12.42 -17.98
CA ASN A 50 -4.11 -12.93 -17.76
C ASN A 50 -3.01 -11.85 -17.84
N VAL A 51 -3.26 -10.74 -18.56
CA VAL A 51 -2.37 -9.57 -18.59
C VAL A 51 -2.70 -8.62 -17.44
N GLY A 52 -3.99 -8.33 -17.23
CA GLY A 52 -4.48 -7.39 -16.24
C GLY A 52 -4.15 -7.79 -14.80
N GLN A 53 -4.16 -9.09 -14.46
CA GLN A 53 -3.77 -9.58 -13.14
C GLN A 53 -2.30 -9.30 -12.80
N ILE A 54 -1.42 -9.20 -13.81
CA ILE A 54 0.01 -8.97 -13.64
C ILE A 54 0.34 -7.49 -13.72
N LEU A 55 -0.25 -6.77 -14.68
CA LEU A 55 0.13 -5.39 -14.98
C LEU A 55 -0.62 -4.37 -14.12
N SER A 56 -1.94 -4.51 -14.00
CA SER A 56 -2.78 -3.48 -13.38
C SER A 56 -2.37 -3.26 -11.93
N GLN A 57 -2.04 -2.02 -11.59
CA GLN A 57 -1.67 -1.59 -10.23
C GLN A 57 -0.40 -2.24 -9.65
N ASN A 58 0.33 -3.06 -10.42
CA ASN A 58 1.58 -3.69 -10.01
C ASN A 58 2.78 -3.16 -10.82
N VAL A 59 2.59 -2.99 -12.13
CA VAL A 59 3.62 -2.48 -13.06
C VAL A 59 3.24 -1.10 -13.58
N VAL A 60 1.94 -0.91 -13.86
CA VAL A 60 1.40 0.36 -14.36
C VAL A 60 0.39 0.94 -13.39
N GLU A 61 0.40 2.27 -13.28
CA GLU A 61 -0.51 3.02 -12.43
C GLU A 61 -1.44 3.89 -13.29
N SER A 62 -2.71 3.97 -12.90
CA SER A 62 -3.74 4.76 -13.56
C SER A 62 -3.84 6.17 -12.96
N LEU A 63 -4.60 7.06 -13.60
CA LEU A 63 -4.93 8.38 -13.02
C LEU A 63 -5.78 8.23 -11.76
N THR A 64 -6.81 7.38 -11.81
CA THR A 64 -7.69 7.07 -10.68
C THR A 64 -7.96 5.57 -10.64
N VAL A 65 -8.51 5.08 -9.53
CA VAL A 65 -9.02 3.70 -9.40
C VAL A 65 -10.46 3.74 -8.90
N ILE A 66 -11.31 2.83 -9.36
CA ILE A 66 -12.70 2.76 -8.86
C ILE A 66 -12.71 1.95 -7.55
N ASP A 67 -13.28 2.55 -6.50
CA ASP A 67 -13.59 1.82 -5.27
C ASP A 67 -14.70 0.79 -5.56
N PRO A 68 -14.44 -0.52 -5.36
CA PRO A 68 -15.43 -1.55 -5.68
C PRO A 68 -16.65 -1.55 -4.75
N VAL A 69 -16.57 -0.90 -3.58
CA VAL A 69 -17.67 -0.79 -2.61
C VAL A 69 -18.56 0.40 -2.95
N THR A 70 -17.96 1.58 -3.19
CA THR A 70 -18.72 2.83 -3.39
C THR A 70 -18.97 3.17 -4.86
N GLY A 71 -18.21 2.57 -5.78
CA GLY A 71 -18.22 2.89 -7.20
C GLY A 71 -17.60 4.26 -7.53
N GLN A 72 -17.01 4.95 -6.55
CA GLN A 72 -16.44 6.28 -6.74
C GLN A 72 -14.96 6.20 -7.16
N PRO A 73 -14.47 7.15 -7.97
CA PRO A 73 -13.06 7.25 -8.27
C PRO A 73 -12.27 7.65 -7.02
N GLN A 74 -11.16 6.96 -6.79
CA GLN A 74 -10.18 7.20 -5.74
C GLN A 74 -8.85 7.67 -6.36
N PRO A 75 -8.08 8.52 -5.64
CA PRO A 75 -6.81 9.02 -6.13
C PRO A 75 -5.76 7.93 -6.43
N LYS A 76 -4.97 8.18 -7.49
CA LYS A 76 -3.74 7.46 -7.85
C LYS A 76 -2.71 8.48 -8.33
N LEU A 77 -2.28 8.43 -9.60
CA LEU A 77 -1.42 9.47 -10.17
C LEU A 77 -2.10 10.83 -10.19
N ALA A 78 -3.42 10.87 -10.41
CA ALA A 78 -4.22 12.06 -10.22
C ALA A 78 -4.69 12.14 -8.77
N THR A 79 -4.34 13.24 -8.11
CA THR A 79 -4.71 13.50 -6.71
C THR A 79 -5.94 14.38 -6.60
N GLU A 80 -6.20 15.20 -7.63
CA GLU A 80 -7.40 16.04 -7.73
C GLU A 80 -7.95 16.00 -9.15
N TRP A 81 -9.27 16.10 -9.26
CA TRP A 81 -9.94 16.31 -10.53
C TRP A 81 -11.17 17.19 -10.37
N THR A 82 -11.52 17.92 -11.42
CA THR A 82 -12.68 18.81 -11.46
C THR A 82 -13.28 18.82 -12.85
N SER A 83 -14.60 18.64 -12.95
CA SER A 83 -15.36 18.91 -14.17
C SER A 83 -15.46 20.42 -14.32
N VAL A 84 -14.89 20.95 -15.40
CA VAL A 84 -14.89 22.39 -15.70
C VAL A 84 -16.19 22.76 -16.44
N ASP A 85 -16.65 21.85 -17.31
CA ASP A 85 -17.89 21.90 -18.07
C ASP A 85 -18.30 20.46 -18.47
N PRO A 86 -19.45 20.23 -19.14
CA PRO A 86 -19.94 18.89 -19.46
C PRO A 86 -19.00 18.02 -20.31
N THR A 87 -18.02 18.61 -21.00
CA THR A 87 -17.10 17.93 -21.90
C THR A 87 -15.64 18.02 -21.48
N THR A 88 -15.33 18.76 -20.41
CA THR A 88 -13.96 19.06 -20.00
C THR A 88 -13.71 18.68 -18.55
N TRP A 89 -12.66 17.88 -18.34
CA TRP A 89 -12.11 17.56 -17.04
C TRP A 89 -10.71 18.12 -16.89
N ARG A 90 -10.44 18.72 -15.74
CA ARG A 90 -9.08 19.10 -15.31
C ARG A 90 -8.61 18.10 -14.28
N ILE A 91 -7.43 17.52 -14.54
CA ILE A 91 -6.76 16.52 -13.70
C ILE A 91 -5.46 17.14 -13.17
N LYS A 92 -5.12 16.89 -11.91
CA LYS A 92 -3.83 17.26 -11.30
C LYS A 92 -3.16 16.05 -10.68
#